data_AF-A0A0F9Q4M7-F1
#
_entry.id   AF-A0A0F9Q4M7-F1
#
_cell.length_a   1.000
_cell.length_b   1.000
_cell.length_c   1.000
_cell.angle_alpha   90.00
_cell.angle_beta   90.00
_cell.angle_gamma   90.00
#
_symmetry.space_group_name_H-M   'P 1'
#
loop_
_entity.id
_entity.type
_entity.pdbx_description
1 polymer ?
#
loop_
_entity_poly.entity_id
_entity_poly.type
_entity_poly.pdbx_seq_one_letter_code
_entity_poly.pdbx_strand_id
1 'polypeptide(L)'
;MGDFKKMQKAYSVSAKIMEKKMKKDRPQDLEILKKVKDSSIIIVAGSYDKIELVLDLIKVPYVLIEPPEFTQIELNPDQILIINCPGTITEGLEKIRVFVKKGGFLFTTDWALLNILEKIFPEYVKYNQRPTGDDCVAVQVVDKTNKFLEGLFNDNADPIWWLESSSYPIQINDKEKVNVLVTSKEMQEKYGEAPIVITFNYGDGGMVLHMTSHYYLQRSELRTKRHKTSAKVYAMEEMGLSANEAEEMEDDLEGLSLGEAESAYSTTQFISNVIVEQQKKVKLRKKAKKDKKDNK
;
A
#
# COMPACT_ATOMS: atom_id res chain seq x y z
N MET A 1 3.29 -18.04 17.04
CA MET A 1 2.84 -18.96 15.96
C MET A 1 1.35 -18.82 15.65
N GLY A 2 0.49 -18.51 16.63
CA GLY A 2 -0.96 -18.26 16.41
C GLY A 2 -1.28 -17.01 15.57
N ASP A 3 -0.66 -15.87 15.87
CA ASP A 3 -0.99 -14.59 15.21
C ASP A 3 -0.65 -14.56 13.72
N PHE A 4 0.48 -15.18 13.32
CA PHE A 4 0.85 -15.28 11.90
C PHE A 4 -0.15 -16.12 11.10
N LYS A 5 -0.61 -17.25 11.64
CA LYS A 5 -1.61 -18.10 10.99
C LYS A 5 -2.95 -17.38 10.85
N LYS A 6 -3.34 -16.60 11.87
CA LYS A 6 -4.55 -15.78 11.86
C LYS A 6 -4.48 -14.67 10.82
N MET A 7 -3.33 -14.00 10.72
CA MET A 7 -3.07 -12.96 9.72
C MET A 7 -3.11 -13.52 8.30
N GLN A 8 -2.44 -14.64 8.05
CA GLN A 8 -2.46 -15.31 6.74
C GLN A 8 -3.90 -15.68 6.32
N LYS A 9 -4.71 -16.16 7.28
CA LYS A 9 -6.13 -16.45 7.08
C LYS A 9 -6.91 -15.18 6.71
N ALA A 10 -6.71 -14.07 7.43
CA ALA A 10 -7.35 -12.79 7.13
C ALA A 10 -7.00 -12.25 5.74
N TYR A 11 -5.73 -12.33 5.32
CA TYR A 11 -5.33 -11.92 3.98
C TYR A 11 -5.84 -12.86 2.88
N SER A 12 -5.93 -14.17 3.14
CA SER A 12 -6.52 -15.15 2.21
C SER A 12 -8.00 -14.85 1.94
N VAL A 13 -8.79 -14.61 3.00
CA VAL A 13 -10.19 -14.15 2.89
C VAL A 13 -10.25 -12.86 2.08
N SER A 14 -9.40 -11.91 2.43
CA SER A 14 -9.39 -10.57 1.82
C SER A 14 -9.10 -10.62 0.32
N ALA A 15 -8.15 -11.47 -0.10
CA ALA A 15 -7.85 -11.68 -1.52
C ALA A 15 -9.07 -12.24 -2.29
N LYS A 16 -9.78 -13.21 -1.71
CA LYS A 16 -11.00 -13.77 -2.31
C LYS A 16 -12.12 -12.74 -2.40
N ILE A 17 -12.36 -11.97 -1.34
CA ILE A 17 -13.36 -10.88 -1.33
C ILE A 17 -13.00 -9.83 -2.39
N MET A 18 -11.74 -9.38 -2.43
CA MET A 18 -11.25 -8.41 -3.41
C MET A 18 -11.45 -8.91 -4.83
N GLU A 19 -11.07 -10.16 -5.14
CA GLU A 19 -11.26 -10.72 -6.48
C GLU A 19 -12.75 -10.77 -6.87
N LYS A 20 -13.64 -11.20 -5.97
CA LYS A 20 -15.09 -11.24 -6.23
C LYS A 20 -15.66 -9.83 -6.50
N LYS A 21 -15.29 -8.84 -5.69
CA LYS A 21 -15.73 -7.44 -5.87
C LYS A 21 -15.19 -6.84 -7.15
N MET A 22 -13.89 -6.98 -7.42
CA MET A 22 -13.31 -6.49 -8.67
C MET A 22 -13.93 -7.18 -9.88
N LYS A 23 -14.26 -8.47 -9.82
CA LYS A 23 -14.95 -9.16 -10.92
C LYS A 23 -16.33 -8.57 -11.21
N LYS A 24 -17.06 -8.17 -10.17
CA LYS A 24 -18.40 -7.58 -10.28
C LYS A 24 -18.35 -6.11 -10.70
N ASP A 25 -17.53 -5.31 -10.02
CA ASP A 25 -17.60 -3.85 -10.08
C ASP A 25 -16.53 -3.24 -11.00
N ARG A 26 -15.36 -3.90 -11.13
CA ARG A 26 -14.18 -3.40 -11.89
C ARG A 26 -13.51 -4.50 -12.74
N PRO A 27 -14.24 -5.21 -13.62
CA PRO A 27 -13.73 -6.41 -14.29
C PRO A 27 -12.48 -6.15 -15.16
N GLN A 28 -12.39 -4.96 -15.78
CA GLN A 28 -11.21 -4.57 -16.56
C GLN A 28 -9.96 -4.42 -15.70
N ASP A 29 -10.11 -3.96 -14.45
CA ASP A 29 -8.99 -3.79 -13.52
C ASP A 29 -8.50 -5.13 -13.00
N LEU A 30 -9.42 -6.07 -12.78
CA LEU A 30 -9.06 -7.45 -12.45
C LEU A 30 -8.27 -8.12 -13.58
N GLU A 31 -8.66 -7.89 -14.84
CA GLU A 31 -7.89 -8.39 -15.97
C GLU A 31 -6.48 -7.79 -16.05
N ILE A 32 -6.33 -6.51 -15.74
CA ILE A 32 -5.02 -5.84 -15.69
C ILE A 32 -4.16 -6.50 -14.61
N LEU A 33 -4.71 -6.67 -13.41
CA LEU A 33 -4.02 -7.29 -12.28
C LEU A 33 -3.53 -8.71 -12.62
N LYS A 34 -4.38 -9.53 -13.26
CA LYS A 34 -4.05 -10.90 -13.69
C LYS A 34 -3.01 -10.97 -14.82
N LYS A 35 -2.75 -9.87 -15.53
CA LYS A 35 -1.79 -9.80 -16.65
C LYS A 35 -0.47 -9.12 -16.25
N VAL A 36 -0.29 -8.80 -14.96
CA VAL A 36 0.99 -8.27 -14.45
C VAL A 36 2.08 -9.31 -14.69
N LYS A 37 3.22 -8.84 -15.22
CA LYS A 37 4.40 -9.67 -15.48
C LYS A 37 5.33 -9.62 -14.28
N ASP A 38 6.09 -10.68 -14.04
CA ASP A 38 7.04 -10.81 -12.92
C ASP A 38 8.01 -9.61 -12.85
N SER A 39 8.50 -9.18 -14.01
CA SER A 39 9.41 -8.02 -14.12
C SER A 39 8.74 -6.66 -13.91
N SER A 40 7.44 -6.59 -13.59
CA SER A 40 6.74 -5.31 -13.39
C SER A 40 6.91 -4.76 -11.98
N ILE A 41 7.23 -5.62 -11.01
CA ILE A 41 7.35 -5.26 -9.60
C ILE A 41 8.66 -5.80 -9.06
N ILE A 42 9.48 -4.92 -8.50
CA ILE A 42 10.70 -5.26 -7.77
C ILE A 42 10.46 -4.90 -6.32
N ILE A 43 10.75 -5.82 -5.41
CA ILE A 43 10.66 -5.63 -3.97
C ILE A 43 12.07 -5.71 -3.41
N VAL A 44 12.48 -4.69 -2.68
CA VAL A 44 13.66 -4.75 -1.82
C VAL A 44 13.22 -5.23 -0.46
N ALA A 45 13.74 -6.38 -0.05
CA ALA A 45 13.40 -7.05 1.19
C ALA A 45 13.64 -6.14 2.40
N GLY A 46 12.75 -6.27 3.38
CA GLY A 46 12.81 -5.59 4.67
C GLY A 46 12.72 -6.59 5.81
N SER A 47 13.04 -6.14 7.02
CA SER A 47 12.95 -6.95 8.23
C SER A 47 11.59 -6.85 8.91
N TYR A 48 10.87 -5.75 8.71
CA TYR A 48 9.60 -5.48 9.40
C TYR A 48 8.39 -5.64 8.48
N ASP A 49 8.49 -5.14 7.25
CA ASP A 49 7.41 -5.23 6.28
C ASP A 49 7.63 -6.37 5.27
N LYS A 50 6.53 -7.01 4.88
CA LYS A 50 6.51 -8.26 4.09
C LYS A 50 5.40 -8.24 3.04
N ILE A 51 5.37 -7.19 2.21
CA ILE A 51 4.36 -7.02 1.16
C ILE A 51 4.33 -8.17 0.14
N GLU A 52 5.46 -8.86 -0.06
CA GLU A 52 5.57 -10.04 -0.91
C GLU A 52 4.54 -11.13 -0.54
N LEU A 53 4.23 -11.27 0.75
CA LEU A 53 3.22 -12.22 1.23
C LEU A 53 1.80 -11.84 0.79
N VAL A 54 1.50 -10.54 0.70
CA VAL A 54 0.22 -10.06 0.17
C VAL A 54 0.13 -10.32 -1.33
N LEU A 55 1.22 -10.08 -2.06
CA LEU A 55 1.29 -10.30 -3.51
C LEU A 55 1.15 -11.79 -3.88
N ASP A 56 1.75 -12.70 -3.11
CA ASP A 56 1.56 -14.14 -3.26
C ASP A 56 0.08 -14.53 -3.14
N LEU A 57 -0.63 -13.97 -2.16
CA LEU A 57 -2.05 -14.28 -1.91
C LEU A 57 -2.97 -13.78 -3.03
N ILE A 58 -2.66 -12.64 -3.64
CA ILE A 58 -3.38 -12.12 -4.81
C ILE A 58 -2.82 -12.62 -6.14
N LYS A 59 -1.83 -13.52 -6.11
CA LYS A 59 -1.20 -14.16 -7.28
C LYS A 59 -0.60 -13.15 -8.25
N VAL A 60 -0.03 -12.06 -7.73
CA VAL A 60 0.70 -11.09 -8.52
C VAL A 60 2.20 -11.40 -8.44
N PRO A 61 2.87 -11.65 -9.57
CA PRO A 61 4.27 -11.99 -9.55
C PRO A 61 5.16 -10.76 -9.29
N TYR A 62 6.32 -11.02 -8.69
CA TYR A 62 7.32 -10.00 -8.35
C TYR A 62 8.72 -10.58 -8.42
N VAL A 63 9.72 -9.70 -8.43
CA VAL A 63 11.12 -10.03 -8.18
C VAL A 63 11.50 -9.52 -6.79
N LEU A 64 11.88 -10.42 -5.89
CA LEU A 64 12.40 -10.07 -4.57
C LEU A 64 13.92 -10.04 -4.59
N ILE A 65 14.50 -8.98 -4.05
CA ILE A 65 15.95 -8.81 -3.90
C ILE A 65 16.30 -8.39 -2.49
N GLU A 66 17.50 -8.76 -2.05
CA GLU A 66 18.08 -8.27 -0.80
C GLU A 66 18.73 -6.88 -0.99
N PRO A 67 18.79 -6.03 0.05
CA PRO A 67 19.38 -4.70 -0.06
C PRO A 67 20.78 -4.64 -0.70
N PRO A 68 21.72 -5.57 -0.43
CA PRO A 68 23.05 -5.57 -1.07
C PRO A 68 23.02 -5.83 -2.59
N GLU A 69 21.96 -6.44 -3.11
CA GLU A 69 21.82 -6.76 -4.54
C GLU A 69 21.30 -5.56 -5.35
N PHE A 70 20.82 -4.51 -4.68
CA PHE A 70 20.16 -3.37 -5.32
C PHE A 70 21.05 -2.64 -6.35
N THR A 71 22.36 -2.59 -6.12
CA THR A 71 23.30 -1.94 -7.05
C THR A 71 23.40 -2.70 -8.38
N GLN A 72 23.18 -4.02 -8.37
CA GLN A 72 23.40 -4.93 -9.50
C GLN A 72 22.22 -5.01 -10.47
N ILE A 73 21.01 -4.66 -10.04
CA ILE A 73 19.81 -4.74 -10.88
C ILE A 73 19.71 -3.56 -11.87
N GLU A 74 18.88 -3.65 -12.90
CA GLU A 74 18.51 -2.49 -13.71
C GLU A 74 17.04 -2.12 -13.46
N LEU A 75 16.77 -0.82 -13.26
CA LEU A 75 15.42 -0.33 -13.06
C LEU A 75 14.86 0.22 -14.38
N ASN A 76 13.74 -0.35 -14.81
CA ASN A 76 12.96 0.12 -15.95
C ASN A 76 11.83 1.03 -15.45
N PRO A 77 11.67 2.27 -15.96
CA PRO A 77 10.63 3.20 -15.51
C PRO A 77 9.17 2.73 -15.72
N ASP A 78 8.93 1.60 -16.36
CA ASP A 78 7.61 0.94 -16.40
C ASP A 78 7.29 0.14 -15.13
N GLN A 79 8.25 -0.01 -14.21
CA GLN A 79 8.12 -0.87 -13.02
C GLN A 79 7.56 -0.12 -11.80
N ILE A 80 7.17 -0.92 -10.81
CA ILE A 80 6.99 -0.52 -9.42
C ILE A 80 8.22 -1.01 -8.65
N LEU A 81 8.89 -0.11 -7.93
CA LEU A 81 9.90 -0.45 -6.95
C LEU A 81 9.29 -0.28 -5.56
N ILE A 82 9.19 -1.38 -4.82
CA ILE A 82 8.73 -1.39 -3.44
C ILE A 82 9.94 -1.60 -2.54
N ILE A 83 10.12 -0.75 -1.52
CA ILE A 83 11.20 -0.88 -0.55
C ILE A 83 10.54 -1.07 0.82
N ASN A 84 10.59 -2.30 1.32
CA ASN A 84 10.04 -2.64 2.63
C ASN A 84 10.88 -1.99 3.75
N CYS A 85 10.23 -1.69 4.87
CA CYS A 85 10.90 -1.19 6.07
C CYS A 85 11.99 -2.18 6.54
N PRO A 86 13.24 -1.72 6.76
CA PRO A 86 13.62 -0.34 7.06
C PRO A 86 14.24 0.48 5.91
N GLY A 87 14.31 -0.06 4.70
CA GLY A 87 14.96 0.62 3.57
C GLY A 87 16.47 0.79 3.76
N THR A 88 17.18 -0.30 4.09
CA THR A 88 18.62 -0.33 4.41
C THR A 88 19.55 -0.29 3.18
N ILE A 89 19.08 0.28 2.07
CA ILE A 89 19.89 0.46 0.87
C ILE A 89 20.93 1.56 1.13
N THR A 90 22.20 1.19 1.24
CA THR A 90 23.31 2.13 1.53
C THR A 90 23.93 2.74 0.29
N GLU A 91 23.88 2.05 -0.85
CA GLU A 91 24.48 2.46 -2.12
C GLU A 91 23.43 2.52 -3.24
N GLY A 92 23.62 3.44 -4.18
CA GLY A 92 22.75 3.55 -5.36
C GLY A 92 21.43 4.32 -5.12
N LEU A 93 21.30 5.10 -4.04
CA LEU A 93 20.09 5.90 -3.79
C LEU A 93 19.71 6.83 -4.96
N GLU A 94 20.68 7.44 -5.63
CA GLU A 94 20.41 8.29 -6.80
C GLU A 94 19.78 7.51 -7.96
N LYS A 95 20.05 6.20 -8.08
CA LYS A 95 19.40 5.32 -9.06
C LYS A 95 17.89 5.27 -8.86
N ILE A 96 17.43 5.27 -7.60
CA ILE A 96 16.00 5.32 -7.25
C ILE A 96 15.43 6.65 -7.75
N ARG A 97 16.09 7.76 -7.44
CA ARG A 97 15.65 9.10 -7.85
C ARG A 97 15.55 9.23 -9.37
N VAL A 98 16.53 8.72 -10.11
CA VAL A 98 16.54 8.68 -11.58
C VAL A 98 15.45 7.77 -12.13
N PHE A 99 15.21 6.61 -11.52
CA PHE A 99 14.13 5.70 -11.90
C PHE A 99 12.77 6.39 -11.77
N VAL A 100 12.50 7.04 -10.63
CA VAL A 100 11.26 7.82 -10.44
C VAL A 100 11.20 8.93 -11.47
N LYS A 101 12.28 9.73 -11.64
CA LYS A 101 12.32 10.82 -12.62
C LYS A 101 11.93 10.39 -14.04
N LYS A 102 12.31 9.18 -14.45
CA LYS A 102 12.02 8.61 -15.78
C LYS A 102 10.61 8.02 -15.89
N GLY A 103 9.83 8.08 -14.81
CA GLY A 103 8.43 7.68 -14.77
C GLY A 103 8.13 6.40 -14.00
N GLY A 104 9.09 5.89 -13.22
CA GLY A 104 8.90 4.76 -12.31
C GLY A 104 8.00 5.10 -11.13
N PHE A 105 7.46 4.06 -10.50
CA PHE A 105 6.67 4.17 -9.27
C PHE A 105 7.50 3.68 -8.08
N LEU A 106 7.72 4.53 -7.09
CA LEU A 106 8.39 4.17 -5.83
C LEU A 106 7.34 4.04 -4.73
N PHE A 107 7.32 2.88 -4.06
CA PHE A 107 6.53 2.65 -2.85
C PHE A 107 7.47 2.33 -1.68
N THR A 108 7.34 3.03 -0.57
CA THR A 108 8.18 2.87 0.63
C THR A 108 7.33 2.89 1.89
N THR A 109 7.80 2.23 2.94
CA THR A 109 7.11 2.19 4.25
C THR A 109 8.02 2.63 5.39
N ASP A 110 7.44 3.37 6.32
CA ASP A 110 7.98 3.73 7.63
C ASP A 110 9.42 4.26 7.64
N TRP A 111 10.40 3.52 8.18
CA TRP A 111 11.79 4.02 8.34
C TRP A 111 12.48 4.35 7.02
N ALA A 112 11.95 3.85 5.90
CA ALA A 112 12.38 4.30 4.57
C ALA A 112 12.16 5.82 4.36
N LEU A 113 11.35 6.49 5.18
CA LEU A 113 11.26 7.95 5.22
C LEU A 113 12.63 8.59 5.42
N LEU A 114 13.31 8.24 6.51
CA LEU A 114 14.63 8.77 6.85
C LEU A 114 15.72 8.12 5.99
N ASN A 115 15.62 6.81 5.77
CA ASN A 115 16.70 6.04 5.15
C ASN A 115 16.78 6.24 3.64
N ILE A 116 15.64 6.51 2.98
CA ILE A 116 15.52 6.67 1.54
C ILE A 116 14.97 8.05 1.18
N LEU A 117 13.70 8.34 1.50
CA LEU A 117 12.97 9.49 0.94
C LEU A 117 13.63 10.82 1.27
N GLU A 118 13.94 11.07 2.54
CA GLU A 118 14.57 12.32 2.98
C GLU A 118 15.93 12.54 2.29
N LYS A 119 16.66 11.47 1.96
CA LYS A 119 17.95 11.58 1.27
C LYS A 119 17.82 11.92 -0.22
N ILE A 120 16.76 11.44 -0.89
CA ILE A 120 16.59 11.62 -2.35
C ILE A 120 15.56 12.68 -2.73
N PHE A 121 14.69 13.08 -1.81
CA PHE A 121 13.66 14.11 -1.94
C PHE A 121 13.58 15.01 -0.67
N PRO A 122 14.69 15.56 -0.15
CA PRO A 122 14.71 16.37 1.08
C PRO A 122 13.81 17.61 1.00
N GLU A 123 13.57 18.12 -0.21
CA GLU A 123 12.72 19.28 -0.47
C GLU A 123 11.22 18.95 -0.34
N TYR A 124 10.83 17.66 -0.42
CA TYR A 124 9.43 17.23 -0.34
C TYR A 124 9.03 16.86 1.07
N VAL A 125 9.85 16.02 1.73
CA VAL A 125 9.52 15.43 3.02
C VAL A 125 10.75 15.16 3.86
N LYS A 126 10.54 15.04 5.17
CA LYS A 126 11.53 14.55 6.13
C LYS A 126 10.88 13.88 7.32
N TYR A 127 11.64 13.13 8.08
CA TYR A 127 11.21 12.66 9.40
C TYR A 127 11.23 13.81 10.41
N ASN A 128 10.19 13.92 11.23
CA ASN A 128 10.06 14.97 12.24
C ASN A 128 10.98 14.78 13.47
N GLN A 129 11.80 13.71 13.50
CA GLN A 129 12.70 13.35 14.60
C GLN A 129 11.99 13.00 15.92
N ARG A 130 10.70 12.68 15.86
CA ARG A 130 9.90 12.25 17.01
C ARG A 130 9.18 10.93 16.69
N PRO A 131 9.69 9.79 17.19
CA PRO A 131 9.11 8.50 16.87
C PRO A 131 7.75 8.31 17.57
N THR A 132 6.92 7.42 17.03
CA THR A 132 5.67 7.01 17.68
C THR A 132 5.92 5.99 18.79
N GLY A 133 4.96 5.84 19.71
CA GLY A 133 4.86 4.65 20.56
C GLY A 133 4.15 3.50 19.84
N ASP A 134 3.99 2.35 20.51
CA ASP A 134 3.01 1.33 20.10
C ASP A 134 1.61 1.87 20.39
N ASP A 135 0.89 2.25 19.34
CA ASP A 135 -0.38 2.97 19.44
C ASP A 135 -1.26 2.63 18.24
N CYS A 136 -2.55 2.86 18.36
CA CYS A 136 -3.42 2.91 17.19
C CYS A 136 -4.08 4.28 17.12
N VAL A 137 -4.32 4.79 15.91
CA VAL A 137 -4.90 6.11 15.72
C VAL A 137 -6.06 6.06 14.75
N ALA A 138 -7.10 6.84 15.02
CA ALA A 138 -8.17 7.04 14.06
C ALA A 138 -7.63 7.80 12.84
N VAL A 139 -7.98 7.34 11.63
CA VAL A 139 -7.55 7.97 10.38
C VAL A 139 -8.72 8.46 9.54
N GLN A 140 -8.44 9.41 8.64
CA GLN A 140 -9.40 10.00 7.73
C GLN A 140 -8.85 9.99 6.31
N VAL A 141 -9.67 9.59 5.35
CA VAL A 141 -9.37 9.74 3.93
C VAL A 141 -9.55 11.18 3.52
N VAL A 142 -8.48 11.78 2.98
CA VAL A 142 -8.49 13.17 2.52
C VAL A 142 -8.95 13.24 1.07
N ASP A 143 -8.35 12.42 0.19
CA ASP A 143 -8.69 12.38 -1.24
C ASP A 143 -9.53 11.14 -1.56
N LYS A 144 -10.85 11.25 -1.35
CA LYS A 144 -11.83 10.19 -1.67
C LYS A 144 -11.91 9.88 -3.18
N THR A 145 -11.41 10.76 -4.03
CA THR A 145 -11.42 10.55 -5.49
C THR A 145 -10.19 9.81 -5.99
N ASN A 146 -9.17 9.65 -5.13
CA ASN A 146 -7.94 8.99 -5.49
C ASN A 146 -8.18 7.51 -5.82
N LYS A 147 -7.73 7.08 -6.99
CA LYS A 147 -7.89 5.70 -7.45
C LYS A 147 -7.16 4.67 -6.62
N PHE A 148 -6.16 5.07 -5.82
CA PHE A 148 -5.51 4.16 -4.86
C PHE A 148 -6.45 3.78 -3.71
N LEU A 149 -7.35 4.68 -3.32
CA LEU A 149 -8.27 4.47 -2.19
C LEU A 149 -9.65 3.93 -2.60
N GLU A 150 -9.86 3.67 -3.89
CA GLU A 150 -11.13 3.19 -4.41
C GLU A 150 -11.51 1.83 -3.82
N GLY A 151 -12.62 1.79 -3.09
CA GLY A 151 -13.16 0.59 -2.47
C GLY A 151 -12.50 0.18 -1.15
N LEU A 152 -11.62 1.02 -0.56
CA LEU A 152 -10.98 0.72 0.72
C LEU A 152 -11.88 1.03 1.92
N PHE A 153 -12.51 2.20 1.90
CA PHE A 153 -13.25 2.72 3.04
C PHE A 153 -14.70 2.98 2.64
N ASN A 154 -15.63 2.45 3.43
CA ASN A 154 -17.04 2.81 3.34
C ASN A 154 -17.26 4.18 4.01
N ASP A 155 -18.29 4.94 3.61
CA ASP A 155 -18.54 6.27 4.18
C ASP A 155 -18.86 6.28 5.69
N ASN A 156 -19.20 5.11 6.25
CA ASN A 156 -19.42 4.89 7.70
C ASN A 156 -18.24 4.16 8.39
N ALA A 157 -17.11 3.97 7.71
CA ALA A 157 -15.95 3.33 8.33
C ALA A 157 -15.25 4.32 9.27
N ASP A 158 -14.91 3.85 10.47
CA ASP A 158 -14.03 4.53 11.43
C ASP A 158 -12.65 3.85 11.40
N PRO A 159 -11.87 3.99 10.31
CA PRO A 159 -10.65 3.22 10.15
C PRO A 159 -9.62 3.60 11.20
N ILE A 160 -8.92 2.57 11.66
CA ILE A 160 -7.83 2.68 12.62
C ILE A 160 -6.54 2.29 11.91
N TRP A 161 -5.47 3.01 12.20
CA TRP A 161 -4.13 2.69 11.74
C TRP A 161 -3.24 2.37 12.92
N TRP A 162 -2.55 1.23 12.85
CA TRP A 162 -1.56 0.86 13.85
C TRP A 162 -0.24 1.58 13.58
N LEU A 163 0.33 2.13 14.64
CA LEU A 163 1.66 2.71 14.69
C LEU A 163 2.51 1.78 15.54
N GLU A 164 3.45 1.07 14.91
CA GLU A 164 4.47 0.33 15.65
C GLU A 164 5.32 1.29 16.50
N SER A 165 5.81 0.82 17.63
CA SER A 165 6.85 1.51 18.40
C SER A 165 7.99 1.92 17.48
N SER A 166 8.30 3.22 17.48
CA SER A 166 9.31 3.84 16.63
C SER A 166 8.96 4.03 15.15
N SER A 167 7.68 4.08 14.78
CA SER A 167 7.31 4.54 13.42
C SER A 167 7.70 6.02 13.22
N TYR A 168 7.94 6.43 11.97
CA TYR A 168 8.45 7.77 11.63
C TYR A 168 7.33 8.68 11.05
N PRO A 169 6.84 9.67 11.81
CA PRO A 169 5.84 10.61 11.30
C PRO A 169 6.42 11.52 10.21
N ILE A 170 5.60 11.77 9.19
CA ILE A 170 5.99 12.47 7.96
C ILE A 170 5.81 13.97 8.11
N GLN A 171 6.91 14.71 8.14
CA GLN A 171 6.87 16.16 7.98
C GLN A 171 6.91 16.51 6.48
N ILE A 172 5.91 17.25 6.02
CA ILE A 172 5.84 17.74 4.63
C ILE A 172 6.54 19.10 4.53
N ASN A 173 7.57 19.18 3.69
CA ASN A 173 8.32 20.40 3.42
C ASN A 173 7.70 21.18 2.25
N ASP A 174 7.24 20.49 1.19
CA ASP A 174 6.58 21.11 0.02
C ASP A 174 5.09 20.72 -0.03
N LYS A 175 4.25 21.59 0.54
CA LYS A 175 2.79 21.39 0.63
C LYS A 175 2.07 21.55 -0.71
N GLU A 176 2.71 22.15 -1.72
CA GLU A 176 2.10 22.31 -3.04
C GLU A 176 2.26 21.05 -3.89
N LYS A 177 3.35 20.30 -3.68
CA LYS A 177 3.64 19.10 -4.47
C LYS A 177 3.27 17.79 -3.78
N VAL A 178 3.26 17.76 -2.44
CA VAL A 178 2.94 16.56 -1.68
C VAL A 178 1.45 16.52 -1.35
N ASN A 179 0.77 15.48 -1.84
CA ASN A 179 -0.63 15.21 -1.55
C ASN A 179 -0.74 14.23 -0.38
N VAL A 180 -1.58 14.56 0.59
CA VAL A 180 -1.95 13.66 1.68
C VAL A 180 -3.17 12.85 1.25
N LEU A 181 -3.06 11.53 1.26
CA LEU A 181 -4.16 10.61 0.92
C LEU A 181 -4.94 10.22 2.18
N VAL A 182 -4.22 9.94 3.26
CA VAL A 182 -4.76 9.56 4.57
C VAL A 182 -4.08 10.38 5.66
N THR A 183 -4.86 10.90 6.59
CA THR A 183 -4.39 11.75 7.70
C THR A 183 -4.90 11.21 9.05
N SER A 184 -4.28 11.62 10.14
CA SER A 184 -4.75 11.36 11.49
C SER A 184 -4.59 12.58 12.39
N LYS A 185 -5.71 13.09 12.90
CA LYS A 185 -5.69 14.14 13.93
C LYS A 185 -5.08 13.64 15.25
N GLU A 186 -5.37 12.39 15.64
CA GLU A 186 -4.82 11.79 16.85
C GLU A 186 -3.29 11.66 16.78
N MET A 187 -2.74 11.24 15.63
CA MET A 187 -1.30 11.18 15.44
C MET A 187 -0.66 12.57 15.52
N GLN A 188 -1.31 13.58 14.96
CA GLN A 188 -0.83 14.96 15.02
C GLN A 188 -0.73 15.46 16.47
N GLU A 189 -1.77 15.26 17.27
CA GLU A 189 -1.81 15.68 18.66
C GLU A 189 -0.76 14.97 19.52
N LYS A 190 -0.59 13.65 19.31
CA LYS A 190 0.35 12.85 20.11
C LYS A 190 1.80 12.98 19.66
N TYR A 191 2.05 13.01 18.35
CA TYR A 191 3.39 12.84 17.75
C TYR A 191 3.83 14.01 16.85
N GLY A 192 2.97 15.00 16.60
CA GLY A 192 3.32 16.27 15.95
C GLY A 192 2.99 16.35 14.46
N GLU A 193 2.82 15.22 13.78
CA GLU A 193 2.49 15.17 12.35
C GLU A 193 1.20 14.40 12.10
N ALA A 194 0.42 14.87 11.12
CA ALA A 194 -0.87 14.29 10.74
C ALA A 194 -0.80 13.28 9.56
N PRO A 195 0.05 13.44 8.52
CA PRO A 195 0.01 12.59 7.34
C PRO A 195 0.36 11.13 7.63
N ILE A 196 -0.52 10.20 7.24
CA ILE A 196 -0.30 8.74 7.35
C ILE A 196 0.16 8.18 6.01
N VAL A 197 -0.53 8.54 4.92
CA VAL A 197 -0.17 8.13 3.56
C VAL A 197 -0.06 9.37 2.69
N ILE A 198 1.05 9.51 1.99
CA ILE A 198 1.32 10.62 1.07
C ILE A 198 1.67 10.12 -0.32
N THR A 199 1.45 10.97 -1.31
CA THR A 199 1.95 10.76 -2.66
C THR A 199 2.40 12.06 -3.30
N PHE A 200 3.38 11.99 -4.20
CA PHE A 200 3.77 13.11 -5.04
C PHE A 200 4.28 12.62 -6.40
N ASN A 201 4.12 13.46 -7.42
CA ASN A 201 4.70 13.23 -8.73
C ASN A 201 6.11 13.79 -8.81
N TYR A 202 6.97 13.16 -9.62
CA TYR A 202 8.33 13.64 -9.86
C TYR A 202 8.80 13.31 -11.29
N GLY A 203 9.38 14.29 -11.98
CA GLY A 203 9.91 14.12 -13.34
C GLY A 203 8.84 13.79 -14.39
N ASP A 204 9.20 12.89 -15.31
CA ASP A 204 8.43 12.54 -16.52
C ASP A 204 7.29 11.55 -16.22
N GLY A 205 6.43 11.95 -15.28
CA GLY A 205 5.32 11.14 -14.80
C GLY A 205 5.77 10.06 -13.81
N GLY A 206 6.84 10.28 -13.05
CA GLY A 206 7.18 9.43 -11.91
C GLY A 206 6.23 9.67 -10.75
N MET A 207 6.14 8.68 -9.86
CA MET A 207 5.30 8.81 -8.67
C MET A 207 5.99 8.18 -7.46
N VAL A 208 5.86 8.84 -6.32
CA VAL A 208 6.27 8.34 -5.02
C VAL A 208 5.03 8.16 -4.17
N LEU A 209 4.96 7.04 -3.47
CA LEU A 209 3.98 6.72 -2.46
C LEU A 209 4.74 6.32 -1.20
N HIS A 210 4.36 6.92 -0.08
CA HIS A 210 4.97 6.62 1.21
C HIS A 210 3.91 6.58 2.30
N MET A 211 4.11 5.70 3.28
CA MET A 211 3.21 5.54 4.42
C MET A 211 3.98 5.34 5.72
N THR A 212 3.46 5.91 6.81
CA THR A 212 3.96 5.71 8.16
C THR A 212 3.52 4.34 8.70
N SER A 213 4.41 3.66 9.41
CA SER A 213 4.25 2.28 9.91
C SER A 213 4.14 1.19 8.83
N HIS A 214 3.95 -0.06 9.26
CA HIS A 214 4.09 -1.25 8.41
C HIS A 214 2.83 -1.59 7.66
N TYR A 215 2.98 -1.95 6.38
CA TYR A 215 1.86 -2.31 5.52
C TYR A 215 1.27 -3.69 5.85
N TYR A 216 2.13 -4.66 6.16
CA TYR A 216 1.73 -6.05 6.43
C TYR A 216 1.24 -6.29 7.87
N LEU A 217 1.82 -5.60 8.85
CA LEU A 217 1.65 -5.87 10.29
C LEU A 217 0.53 -5.06 10.96
N GLN A 218 -0.50 -4.64 10.23
CA GLN A 218 -1.57 -3.85 10.85
C GLN A 218 -2.27 -4.67 11.96
N ARG A 219 -2.07 -4.25 13.22
CA ARG A 219 -2.81 -4.78 14.36
C ARG A 219 -4.18 -4.10 14.39
N SER A 220 -5.23 -4.90 14.30
CA SER A 220 -6.58 -4.40 14.51
C SER A 220 -6.85 -4.23 15.99
N GLU A 221 -6.74 -3.00 16.51
CA GLU A 221 -7.26 -2.73 17.84
C GLU A 221 -8.80 -2.74 17.78
N LEU A 222 -9.41 -3.72 18.45
CA LEU A 222 -10.85 -3.91 18.46
C LEU A 222 -11.54 -2.89 19.39
N ARG A 223 -11.37 -1.60 19.09
CA ARG A 223 -11.81 -0.47 19.93
C ARG A 223 -13.33 -0.40 20.05
N THR A 224 -14.05 -0.67 18.97
CA THR A 224 -15.50 -0.53 18.91
C THR A 224 -16.19 -1.87 19.01
N LYS A 225 -17.49 -1.87 19.37
CA LYS A 225 -18.32 -3.09 19.29
C LYS A 225 -18.35 -3.65 17.87
N ARG A 226 -18.32 -2.78 16.84
CA ARG A 226 -18.22 -3.16 15.43
C ARG A 226 -16.96 -3.96 15.15
N HIS A 227 -15.78 -3.52 15.59
CA HIS A 227 -14.54 -4.25 15.30
C HIS A 227 -14.53 -5.66 15.88
N LYS A 228 -15.22 -5.88 17.01
CA LYS A 228 -15.34 -7.18 17.68
C LYS A 228 -16.37 -8.13 17.05
N THR A 229 -17.19 -7.68 16.09
CA THR A 229 -18.11 -8.60 15.39
C THR A 229 -17.33 -9.58 14.51
N SER A 230 -18.01 -10.58 13.95
CA SER A 230 -17.34 -11.61 13.17
C SER A 230 -16.96 -11.11 11.76
N ALA A 231 -15.89 -11.67 11.20
CA ALA A 231 -15.54 -11.43 9.80
C ALA A 231 -16.66 -11.85 8.82
N LYS A 232 -17.52 -12.82 9.20
CA LYS A 232 -18.69 -13.21 8.40
C LYS A 232 -19.71 -12.07 8.27
N VAL A 233 -19.95 -11.33 9.36
CA VAL A 233 -20.80 -10.12 9.34
C VAL A 233 -20.21 -9.07 8.40
N TYR A 234 -18.90 -8.79 8.51
CA TYR A 234 -18.22 -7.89 7.58
C TYR A 234 -18.38 -8.29 6.11
N ALA A 235 -18.11 -9.56 5.81
CA ALA A 235 -18.18 -10.11 4.46
C ALA A 235 -19.59 -9.94 3.85
N MET A 236 -20.64 -10.19 4.62
CA MET A 236 -22.01 -10.13 4.13
C MET A 236 -22.56 -8.70 4.11
N GLU A 237 -22.49 -7.99 5.24
CA GLU A 237 -23.18 -6.72 5.44
C GLU A 237 -22.44 -5.53 4.81
N GLU A 238 -21.10 -5.57 4.78
CA GLU A 238 -20.29 -4.43 4.31
C GLU A 238 -19.62 -4.72 2.97
N MET A 239 -19.21 -5.96 2.74
CA MET A 239 -18.58 -6.36 1.48
C MET A 239 -19.57 -6.84 0.43
N GLY A 240 -20.82 -7.13 0.84
CA GLY A 240 -21.92 -7.47 -0.05
C GLY A 240 -21.87 -8.88 -0.60
N LEU A 241 -21.21 -9.81 0.10
CA LEU A 241 -21.25 -11.24 -0.25
C LEU A 241 -22.63 -11.82 0.08
N SER A 242 -23.13 -12.69 -0.80
CA SER A 242 -24.32 -13.49 -0.52
C SER A 242 -24.05 -14.55 0.55
N ALA A 243 -25.12 -15.10 1.13
CA ALA A 243 -25.01 -16.17 2.14
C ALA A 243 -24.20 -17.37 1.63
N ASN A 244 -24.48 -17.84 0.41
CA ASN A 244 -23.74 -18.95 -0.21
C ASN A 244 -22.25 -18.63 -0.36
N GLU A 245 -21.90 -17.40 -0.75
CA GLU A 245 -20.49 -17.00 -0.89
C GLU A 245 -19.78 -16.90 0.45
N ALA A 246 -20.49 -16.51 1.51
CA ALA A 246 -19.95 -16.50 2.87
C ALA A 246 -19.79 -17.91 3.43
N GLU A 247 -20.69 -18.85 3.08
CA GLU A 247 -20.58 -20.28 3.42
C GLU A 247 -19.39 -20.94 2.72
N GLU A 248 -19.15 -20.65 1.43
CA GLU A 248 -17.95 -21.12 0.70
C GLU A 248 -16.62 -20.71 1.36
N MET A 249 -16.65 -19.67 2.20
CA MET A 249 -15.48 -19.09 2.87
C MET A 249 -15.55 -19.25 4.39
N GLU A 250 -16.47 -20.07 4.91
CA GLU A 250 -16.73 -20.19 6.35
C GLU A 250 -15.47 -20.58 7.14
N ASP A 251 -14.78 -21.62 6.67
CA ASP A 251 -13.51 -22.08 7.27
C ASP A 251 -12.47 -20.98 7.32
N ASP A 252 -12.43 -20.08 6.33
CA ASP A 252 -11.49 -18.96 6.27
C ASP A 252 -11.94 -17.76 7.12
N LEU A 253 -13.25 -17.60 7.37
CA LEU A 253 -13.80 -16.51 8.18
C LEU A 253 -13.84 -16.86 9.67
N GLU A 254 -13.87 -18.14 10.02
CA GLU A 254 -14.01 -18.60 11.40
C GLU A 254 -12.88 -18.07 12.31
N GLY A 255 -13.24 -17.53 13.47
CA GLY A 255 -12.29 -17.02 14.46
C GLY A 255 -11.61 -15.70 14.10
N LEU A 256 -11.93 -15.10 12.95
CA LEU A 256 -11.53 -13.74 12.59
C LEU A 256 -12.59 -12.74 13.03
N SER A 257 -12.12 -11.62 13.56
CA SER A 257 -12.96 -10.45 13.81
C SER A 257 -13.12 -9.61 12.54
N LEU A 258 -14.16 -8.78 12.52
CA LEU A 258 -14.39 -7.79 11.47
C LEU A 258 -13.17 -6.89 11.30
N GLY A 259 -12.59 -6.37 12.39
CA GLY A 259 -11.44 -5.47 12.32
C GLY A 259 -10.22 -6.11 11.63
N GLU A 260 -9.98 -7.41 11.89
CA GLU A 260 -8.88 -8.16 11.25
C GLU A 260 -9.12 -8.37 9.75
N ALA A 261 -10.36 -8.69 9.37
CA ALA A 261 -10.72 -8.85 7.97
C ALA A 261 -10.72 -7.51 7.21
N GLU A 262 -11.23 -6.43 7.82
CA GLU A 262 -11.23 -5.07 7.26
C GLU A 262 -9.82 -4.54 7.04
N SER A 263 -8.93 -4.75 8.02
CA SER A 263 -7.53 -4.33 7.91
C SER A 263 -6.82 -5.07 6.77
N ALA A 264 -6.95 -6.39 6.72
CA ALA A 264 -6.34 -7.19 5.65
C ALA A 264 -6.95 -6.86 4.27
N TYR A 265 -8.25 -6.58 4.21
CA TYR A 265 -8.93 -6.20 2.96
C TYR A 265 -8.44 -4.84 2.46
N SER A 266 -8.34 -3.85 3.34
CA SER A 266 -7.86 -2.51 2.99
C SER A 266 -6.46 -2.56 2.39
N THR A 267 -5.55 -3.31 3.02
CA THR A 267 -4.20 -3.57 2.52
C THR A 267 -4.23 -4.31 1.18
N THR A 268 -5.02 -5.37 1.03
CA THR A 268 -5.08 -6.11 -0.24
C THR A 268 -5.63 -5.25 -1.39
N GLN A 269 -6.72 -4.51 -1.14
CA GLN A 269 -7.36 -3.66 -2.14
C GLN A 269 -6.47 -2.49 -2.56
N PHE A 270 -5.76 -1.86 -1.62
CA PHE A 270 -4.88 -0.73 -1.90
C PHE A 270 -3.73 -1.11 -2.83
N ILE A 271 -3.01 -2.21 -2.55
CA ILE A 271 -1.88 -2.62 -3.40
C ILE A 271 -2.38 -3.03 -4.79
N SER A 272 -3.52 -3.71 -4.89
CA SER A 272 -4.16 -4.02 -6.17
C SER A 272 -4.49 -2.75 -6.96
N ASN A 273 -5.04 -1.72 -6.31
CA ASN A 273 -5.32 -0.44 -6.95
C ASN A 273 -4.03 0.24 -7.45
N VAL A 274 -2.98 0.30 -6.61
CA VAL A 274 -1.67 0.88 -6.98
C VAL A 274 -1.09 0.17 -8.21
N ILE A 275 -1.11 -1.16 -8.23
CA ILE A 275 -0.61 -1.96 -9.35
C ILE A 275 -1.40 -1.66 -10.62
N VAL A 276 -2.73 -1.72 -10.55
CA VAL A 276 -3.61 -1.49 -11.70
C VAL A 276 -3.39 -0.10 -12.29
N GLU A 277 -3.37 0.93 -11.46
CA GLU A 277 -3.21 2.31 -11.91
C GLU A 277 -1.83 2.56 -12.53
N GLN A 278 -0.77 1.97 -11.98
CA GLN A 278 0.54 2.03 -12.61
C GLN A 278 0.56 1.33 -13.97
N GLN A 279 -0.06 0.14 -14.10
CA GLN A 279 -0.14 -0.56 -15.39
C GLN A 279 -0.92 0.25 -16.44
N LYS A 280 -2.02 0.90 -16.05
CA LYS A 280 -2.78 1.81 -16.92
C LYS A 280 -1.90 2.98 -17.39
N LYS A 281 -1.19 3.61 -16.46
CA LYS A 281 -0.27 4.73 -16.76
C LYS A 281 0.83 4.34 -17.73
N VAL A 282 1.45 3.17 -17.52
CA VAL A 282 2.46 2.61 -18.42
C VAL A 282 1.89 2.37 -19.82
N LYS A 283 0.69 1.78 -19.92
CA LYS A 283 0.01 1.55 -21.20
C LYS A 283 -0.25 2.85 -21.96
N LEU A 284 -0.75 3.88 -21.28
CA LEU A 284 -0.98 5.21 -21.87
C LEU A 284 0.32 5.84 -22.36
N ARG A 285 1.38 5.80 -21.55
CA ARG A 285 2.70 6.33 -21.91
C ARG A 285 3.29 5.62 -23.13
N LYS A 286 3.17 4.29 -23.21
CA LYS A 286 3.61 3.49 -24.37
C LYS A 286 2.85 3.85 -25.63
N LYS A 287 1.52 4.00 -25.53
CA LYS A 287 0.68 4.44 -26.65
C LYS A 287 1.11 5.82 -27.16
N ALA A 288 1.25 6.80 -26.27
CA ALA A 288 1.68 8.15 -26.64
C ALA A 288 3.08 8.19 -27.29
N LYS A 289 4.01 7.33 -26.84
CA LYS A 289 5.33 7.19 -27.48
C LYS A 289 5.25 6.58 -28.88
N LYS A 290 4.37 5.60 -29.09
CA LYS A 290 4.14 4.99 -30.40
C LYS A 290 3.53 5.99 -31.38
N ASP A 291 2.47 6.69 -30.96
CA ASP A 291 1.79 7.68 -31.80
C ASP A 291 2.73 8.82 -32.23
N LYS A 292 3.68 9.23 -31.38
CA LYS A 292 4.73 10.20 -31.73
C LYS A 292 5.79 9.67 -32.70
N LYS A 293 6.01 8.36 -32.75
CA LYS A 293 6.96 7.72 -33.65
C LYS A 293 6.32 7.50 -35.03
N ASP A 294 5.03 7.18 -35.07
CA ASP A 294 4.31 6.94 -36.32
C ASP A 294 3.97 8.27 -37.06
N ASN A 295 4.02 9.41 -36.35
CA ASN A 295 3.82 10.76 -36.91
C ASN A 295 5.14 11.52 -37.23
N LYS A 296 6.30 10.85 -37.19
CA LYS A 296 7.62 11.40 -37.54
C LYS A 296 8.22 10.64 -38.71
#